data_AF-A0ABD0QYF1-F1
#
_entry.id   AF-A0ABD0QYF1-F1
#
_cell.length_a   1.000
_cell.length_b   1.000
_cell.length_c   1.000
_cell.angle_alpha   90.00
_cell.angle_beta   90.00
_cell.angle_gamma   90.00
#
_symmetry.space_group_name_H-M   'P 1'
#
loop_
_entity.id
_entity.type
_entity.pdbx_description
1 polymer ?
#
loop_
_entity_poly.entity_id
_entity_poly.type
_entity_poly.pdbx_seq_one_letter_code
_entity_poly.pdbx_strand_id
1 'polypeptide(L)' 'ESEEFLSNLVVNKTIYAKVDRLAGIINFQRPKDPNDLLNDWSQKLNSLMSLVNKTTHLIAKEEMIHNLQ' A
#
# COMPACT_ATOMS: atom_id res chain seq x y z
N GLU A 1 19.26 9.25 -23.56
CA GLU A 1 18.17 8.34 -23.97
C GLU A 1 17.24 7.99 -22.80
N SER A 2 17.67 7.22 -21.79
CA SER A 2 16.76 6.79 -20.70
C SER A 2 16.19 7.94 -19.86
N GLU A 3 17.00 8.94 -19.48
CA GLU A 3 16.51 10.12 -18.75
C GLU A 3 15.53 10.97 -19.57
N GLU A 4 15.75 11.05 -20.88
CA GLU A 4 14.91 11.81 -21.80
C GLU A 4 13.55 11.13 -21.99
N PHE A 5 13.56 9.80 -22.17
CA PHE A 5 12.34 9.00 -22.18
C PHE A 5 11.56 9.14 -20.87
N LEU A 6 12.24 9.03 -19.72
CA LEU A 6 11.64 9.23 -18.41
C LEU A 6 11.05 10.64 -18.25
N SER A 7 11.78 11.66 -18.69
CA SER A 7 11.32 13.06 -18.66
C SER A 7 10.04 13.23 -19.48
N ASN A 8 9.98 12.65 -20.68
CA ASN A 8 8.77 12.69 -21.52
C ASN A 8 7.58 12.04 -20.83
N LEU A 9 7.76 10.90 -20.15
CA LEU A 9 6.70 10.24 -19.38
C LEU A 9 6.21 11.07 -18.19
N VAL A 10 7.12 11.77 -17.50
CA VAL A 10 6.79 12.64 -16.36
C VAL A 10 6.05 13.90 -16.83
N VAL A 11 6.51 14.54 -17.91
CA VAL A 11 5.86 15.73 -18.50
C VAL A 11 4.47 15.39 -19.02
N ASN A 12 4.31 14.24 -19.66
CA ASN A 12 3.01 13.73 -20.12
C ASN A 12 2.10 13.26 -18.96
N LYS A 13 2.56 13.34 -17.70
CA LYS A 13 1.85 12.89 -16.50
C LYS A 13 1.47 11.40 -16.52
N THR A 14 2.09 10.61 -17.39
CA THR A 14 1.88 9.15 -17.45
C THR A 14 2.39 8.48 -16.18
N ILE A 15 3.50 8.98 -15.63
CA ILE A 15 4.06 8.54 -14.35
C ILE A 15 4.43 9.74 -13.49
N TYR A 16 4.56 9.52 -12.18
CA TYR A 16 5.24 10.44 -11.29
C TYR A 16 6.66 9.95 -11.04
N ALA A 17 7.67 10.80 -11.27
CA ALA A 17 9.03 10.53 -10.87
C ALA A 17 9.76 11.84 -10.57
N LYS A 18 10.68 11.81 -9.60
CA LYS A 18 11.65 12.85 -9.32
C LYS A 18 13.05 12.27 -9.50
N VAL A 19 13.86 12.93 -10.33
CA VAL A 19 15.22 12.48 -10.67
C VAL A 19 16.24 13.35 -9.94
N ASP A 20 17.06 12.73 -9.11
CA ASP A 20 18.31 13.31 -8.60
C ASP A 20 19.46 12.82 -9.47
N ARG A 21 19.90 13.68 -10.40
CA ARG A 21 20.92 13.34 -11.40
C ARG A 21 22.32 13.23 -10.81
N LEU A 22 22.62 13.97 -9.73
CA LEU A 22 23.94 13.93 -9.10
C LEU A 22 24.08 12.70 -8.21
N ALA A 23 23.03 12.35 -7.48
CA ALA A 23 22.99 11.13 -6.67
C ALA A 23 22.69 9.87 -7.49
N GLY A 24 22.18 10.00 -8.72
CA GLY A 24 21.77 8.88 -9.57
C GLY A 24 20.51 8.17 -9.06
N ILE A 25 19.65 8.86 -8.29
CA ILE A 25 18.47 8.29 -7.63
C ILE A 25 17.20 8.78 -8.31
N ILE A 26 16.26 7.87 -8.57
CA ILE A 26 14.94 8.19 -9.10
C ILE A 26 13.89 7.80 -8.06
N ASN A 27 13.09 8.77 -7.61
CA ASN A 27 12.00 8.56 -6.67
C ASN A 27 10.65 8.59 -7.38
N PHE A 28 9.95 7.46 -7.40
CA PHE A 28 8.60 7.33 -7.97
C PHE A 28 7.49 7.56 -6.94
N GLN A 29 7.83 7.67 -5.66
CA GLN A 29 6.88 7.93 -4.60
C GLN A 29 6.50 9.41 -4.61
N ARG A 30 5.21 9.67 -4.62
CA ARG A 30 4.70 11.01 -4.39
C ARG A 30 4.98 11.40 -2.94
N PRO A 31 5.36 12.67 -2.67
CA PRO A 31 5.42 13.18 -1.32
C PRO A 31 4.04 12.95 -0.67
N LYS A 32 4.04 12.23 0.43
CA LYS A 32 2.84 12.04 1.25
C LYS A 32 2.81 13.14 2.29
N ASP A 33 1.67 13.78 2.44
CA ASP A 33 1.42 14.65 3.57
C ASP A 33 1.10 13.81 4.82
N PRO A 34 1.21 14.40 6.03
CA PRO A 34 0.93 13.68 7.27
C PRO A 34 -0.48 13.08 7.33
N ASN A 35 -1.48 13.71 6.69
CA ASN A 35 -2.85 13.17 6.67
C ASN A 35 -2.94 11.91 5.82
N ASP A 36 -2.31 11.87 4.65
CA ASP A 36 -2.22 10.65 3.82
C ASP A 36 -1.61 9.48 4.60
N LEU A 37 -0.55 9.74 5.38
CA LEU A 37 0.08 8.72 6.21
C LEU A 37 -0.88 8.20 7.30
N LEU A 38 -1.60 9.09 7.98
CA LEU A 38 -2.56 8.72 9.01
C LEU A 38 -3.78 7.99 8.44
N ASN A 39 -4.23 8.39 7.25
CA ASN A 39 -5.32 7.72 6.55
C ASN A 39 -4.92 6.30 6.14
N ASP A 40 -3.74 6.13 5.54
CA ASP A 40 -3.19 4.80 5.20
C ASP A 40 -3.08 3.91 6.44
N TRP A 41 -2.63 4.48 7.57
CA TRP A 41 -2.52 3.74 8.83
C TRP A 41 -3.89 3.35 9.41
N SER A 42 -4.85 4.26 9.40
CA SER A 42 -6.23 4.01 9.84
C SER A 42 -6.89 2.91 9.01
N GLN A 43 -6.72 2.93 7.69
CA GLN A 43 -7.20 1.87 6.80
C GLN A 43 -6.60 0.50 7.15
N LYS A 44 -5.28 0.45 7.43
CA LYS A 44 -4.61 -0.79 7.85
C LYS A 44 -5.16 -1.32 9.17
N LEU A 45 -5.45 -0.45 10.14
CA LEU A 45 -6.09 -0.86 11.40
C LEU A 45 -7.48 -1.45 11.18
N ASN A 46 -8.29 -0.84 10.33
CA ASN A 46 -9.61 -1.36 9.99
C ASN A 46 -9.52 -2.75 9.33
N SER A 47 -8.59 -2.94 8.39
CA SER A 47 -8.35 -4.24 7.77
C SER A 47 -7.86 -5.28 8.78
N LEU A 48 -6.97 -4.90 9.69
CA LEU A 48 -6.47 -5.77 10.76
C LEU A 48 -7.62 -6.25 11.66
N MET A 49 -8.46 -5.34 12.14
CA MET A 49 -9.58 -5.70 13.00
C MET A 49 -10.59 -6.60 12.28
N SER A 50 -10.86 -6.33 11.00
CA SER A 50 -11.70 -7.19 10.16
C SER A 50 -11.13 -8.59 10.04
N LEU A 51 -9.81 -8.72 9.84
CA LEU A 51 -9.14 -10.00 9.73
C LEU A 51 -9.24 -10.79 11.03
N VAL A 52 -8.91 -10.16 12.17
CA VAL A 52 -8.99 -10.79 13.50
C VAL A 52 -10.41 -11.31 13.75
N ASN A 53 -11.44 -10.49 13.54
CA ASN A 53 -12.82 -10.91 13.75
C ASN A 53 -13.21 -12.11 12.87
N LYS A 54 -12.86 -12.08 11.59
CA LYS A 54 -13.12 -13.19 10.66
C LYS A 54 -12.42 -14.47 11.13
N THR A 55 -11.16 -14.39 11.55
CA THR A 55 -10.41 -15.54 12.07
C THR A 55 -11.08 -16.11 13.32
N THR A 56 -11.51 -15.27 14.26
CA THR A 56 -12.26 -15.72 15.46
C THR A 56 -13.54 -16.44 15.08
N HIS A 57 -14.33 -15.90 14.14
CA HIS A 57 -15.55 -16.57 13.67
C HIS A 57 -15.27 -17.91 12.99
N LEU A 58 -14.18 -18.03 12.22
CA LEU A 58 -13.78 -19.27 11.57
C LEU A 58 -13.37 -20.34 12.60
N ILE A 59 -12.59 -19.96 13.62
CA ILE A 59 -12.20 -20.85 14.72
C ILE A 59 -13.44 -21.39 15.44
N ALA A 60 -14.37 -20.50 15.83
CA ALA A 60 -15.60 -20.92 16.51
C ALA A 60 -16.43 -21.89 15.66
N LYS A 61 -16.52 -21.65 14.35
CA LYS A 61 -17.20 -22.56 13.42
C LYS A 61 -16.51 -23.93 13.37
N GLU A 62 -15.18 -23.96 13.32
CA GLU A 62 -14.40 -25.19 13.27
C GLU A 62 -14.55 -26.01 14.57
N GLU A 63 -14.47 -25.37 15.73
CA GLU A 63 -14.72 -25.99 17.03
C GLU A 63 -16.11 -26.63 17.11
N MET A 64 -17.15 -25.95 16.61
CA MET A 64 -18.51 -26.50 16.58
C MET A 64 -18.61 -27.76 15.71
N ILE A 65 -17.95 -27.77 14.54
CA ILE A 65 -17.97 -28.95 13.65
C ILE A 65 -17.24 -30.12 14.29
N HIS A 66 -16.05 -29.86 14.87
CA HIS A 66 -15.24 -30.90 15.48
C HIS A 66 -15.88 -31.49 16.74
N ASN A 67 -16.57 -30.69 17.55
CA ASN A 67 -17.30 -31.17 18.73
C ASN A 67 -18.60 -31.94 18.39
N LEU A 68 -19.08 -31.87 17.15
CA LEU A 68 -20.23 -32.63 16.65
C LEU A 68 -19.82 -33.98 16.03
N GLN A 69 -18.52 -34.24 15.82
CA GLN A 69 -17.98 -35.54 15.43
C GLN A 69 -17.70 -36.43 16.64
#